data_AF-A0A0F9B5K4-F1
#
_entry.id   AF-A0A0F9B5K4-F1
#
_cell.length_a   1.000
_cell.length_b   1.000
_cell.length_c   1.000
_cell.angle_alpha   90.00
_cell.angle_beta   90.00
_cell.angle_gamma   90.00
#
_symmetry.space_group_name_H-M   'P 1'
#
loop_
_entity.id
_entity.type
_entity.pdbx_description
1 polymer ?
#
loop_
_entity_poly.entity_id
_entity_poly.type
_entity_poly.pdbx_seq_one_letter_code
_entity_poly.pdbx_strand_id
1 'polypeptide(L)'
;MPDDALYTRQNRIGLNIPNDVTVVGLGGIGAWVAIGMAMSGVPNLFLFDPDNMEESNRNRLPFCQGSINVPKVEVVANFCRAIRPDANIVAIAEKLEDLYLRIQLSTSSLFMDCTDSPKAQYNIFQACKKIGKRYIRIGYDGTHGTISSNVSGWIKTDVEEEAYTVNPSWVVPSAVFAMLGVGKALKYPDQEVSIDLSEIGIPVLRKKSSRLTNRCATPPDNPSMRRRR
;
A
#
# COMPACT_ATOMS: atom_id res chain seq x y z
N MET A 1 27.70 15.53 -8.18
CA MET A 1 26.72 14.50 -7.77
C MET A 1 25.59 14.51 -8.81
N PRO A 2 25.26 13.39 -9.46
CA PRO A 2 24.19 13.34 -10.46
C PRO A 2 22.76 13.56 -9.90
N ASP A 3 22.61 13.74 -8.58
CA ASP A 3 21.32 13.86 -7.89
C ASP A 3 20.53 15.15 -8.14
N ASP A 4 21.19 16.22 -8.61
CA ASP A 4 20.54 17.54 -8.66
C ASP A 4 19.41 17.62 -9.68
N ALA A 5 19.43 16.79 -10.73
CA ALA A 5 18.39 16.74 -11.77
C ALA A 5 17.18 15.86 -11.39
N LEU A 6 17.40 14.76 -10.66
CA LEU A 6 16.32 13.81 -10.34
C LEU A 6 15.31 14.44 -9.38
N TYR A 7 15.80 15.15 -8.37
CA TYR A 7 14.97 15.71 -7.29
C TYR A 7 14.68 17.20 -7.41
N THR A 8 15.11 17.88 -8.47
CA THR A 8 14.93 19.34 -8.63
C THR A 8 13.47 19.78 -8.42
N ARG A 9 12.51 18.96 -8.90
CA ARG A 9 11.08 19.26 -8.80
C ARG A 9 10.55 19.06 -7.38
N GLN A 10 10.97 18.01 -6.68
CA GLN A 10 10.48 17.73 -5.33
C GLN A 10 11.16 18.58 -4.24
N ASN A 11 12.39 19.07 -4.47
CA ASN A 11 13.14 19.89 -3.51
C ASN A 11 12.34 21.14 -3.07
N ARG A 12 11.46 21.66 -3.94
CA ARG A 12 10.59 22.82 -3.66
C ARG A 12 9.46 22.52 -2.67
N ILE A 13 9.14 21.25 -2.43
CA ILE A 13 8.07 20.82 -1.52
C ILE A 13 8.58 20.77 -0.07
N GLY A 14 9.90 20.70 0.15
CA GLY A 14 10.51 20.65 1.48
C GLY A 14 10.15 19.36 2.21
N LEU A 15 10.65 18.23 1.69
CA LEU A 15 10.51 16.90 2.29
C LEU A 15 11.60 16.68 3.35
N ASN A 16 11.25 16.03 4.44
CA ASN A 16 12.17 15.56 5.47
C ASN A 16 12.55 14.11 5.17
N ILE A 17 13.60 13.92 4.36
CA ILE A 17 14.05 12.59 3.95
C ILE A 17 15.00 12.02 5.02
N PRO A 18 14.61 10.96 5.76
CA PRO A 18 15.52 10.26 6.66
C PRO A 18 16.58 9.48 5.87
N ASN A 19 17.77 9.31 6.45
CA ASN A 19 18.81 8.49 5.83
C ASN A 19 18.43 7.00 5.81
N ASP A 20 17.86 6.51 6.91
CA ASP A 20 17.61 5.09 7.13
C ASP A 20 16.14 4.85 7.50
N VAL A 21 15.45 4.06 6.68
CA VAL A 21 14.06 3.65 6.88
C VAL A 21 13.93 2.12 6.81
N THR A 22 13.22 1.56 7.78
CA THR A 22 12.81 0.15 7.75
C THR A 22 11.33 0.07 7.37
N VAL A 23 10.99 -0.78 6.40
CA VAL A 23 9.62 -1.15 6.05
C VAL A 23 9.37 -2.58 6.50
N VAL A 24 8.36 -2.78 7.33
CA VAL A 24 8.00 -4.09 7.91
C VAL A 24 6.68 -4.57 7.34
N GLY A 25 6.68 -5.76 6.76
CA GLY A 25 5.59 -6.28 5.94
C GLY A 25 5.62 -5.67 4.55
N LEU A 26 5.65 -6.51 3.51
CA LEU A 26 5.65 -6.18 2.09
C LEU A 26 4.43 -6.78 1.39
N GLY A 27 3.30 -6.85 2.09
CA GLY A 27 2.00 -7.08 1.49
C GLY A 27 1.55 -5.91 0.60
N GLY A 28 0.23 -5.76 0.43
CA GLY A 28 -0.35 -4.72 -0.42
C GLY A 28 0.20 -3.32 -0.13
N ILE A 29 0.30 -2.93 1.13
CA ILE A 29 0.75 -1.59 1.52
C ILE A 29 2.27 -1.46 1.42
N GLY A 30 2.99 -2.34 2.12
CA GLY A 30 4.41 -2.15 2.36
C GLY A 30 5.27 -2.19 1.10
N ALA A 31 4.87 -2.98 0.10
CA ALA A 31 5.56 -2.98 -1.20
C ALA A 31 5.51 -1.58 -1.86
N TRP A 32 4.35 -0.92 -1.85
CA TRP A 32 4.21 0.44 -2.36
C TRP A 32 4.89 1.48 -1.47
N VAL A 33 4.91 1.28 -0.14
CA VAL A 33 5.66 2.16 0.77
C VAL A 33 7.15 2.11 0.45
N ALA A 34 7.73 0.92 0.28
CA ALA A 34 9.13 0.75 -0.09
C ALA A 34 9.46 1.47 -1.40
N ILE A 35 8.63 1.27 -2.43
CA ILE A 35 8.76 1.96 -3.72
C ILE A 35 8.65 3.49 -3.54
N GLY A 36 7.65 3.97 -2.80
CA GLY A 36 7.45 5.39 -2.56
C GLY A 36 8.61 6.05 -1.80
N MET A 37 9.20 5.35 -0.83
CA MET A 37 10.40 5.82 -0.12
C MET A 37 11.62 5.88 -1.04
N ALA A 38 11.82 4.86 -1.88
CA ALA A 38 12.91 4.84 -2.86
C ALA A 38 12.74 6.01 -3.86
N MET A 39 11.53 6.17 -4.42
CA MET A 39 11.20 7.29 -5.31
C MET A 39 11.41 8.66 -4.64
N SER A 40 11.16 8.75 -3.33
CA SER A 40 11.32 9.98 -2.56
C SER A 40 12.79 10.31 -2.25
N GLY A 41 13.72 9.39 -2.47
CA GLY A 41 15.16 9.60 -2.27
C GLY A 41 15.70 9.19 -0.91
N VAL A 42 15.02 8.28 -0.21
CA VAL A 42 15.60 7.62 0.98
C VAL A 42 16.83 6.80 0.53
N PRO A 43 18.02 7.05 1.09
CA PRO A 43 19.25 6.41 0.61
C PRO A 43 19.44 4.98 1.14
N ASN A 44 18.97 4.66 2.35
CA ASN A 44 19.03 3.31 2.91
C ASN A 44 17.64 2.78 3.24
N LEU A 45 17.25 1.69 2.57
CA LEU A 45 15.98 0.99 2.80
C LEU A 45 16.23 -0.43 3.26
N PHE A 46 15.67 -0.75 4.43
CA PHE A 46 15.66 -2.10 4.99
C PHE A 46 14.25 -2.67 4.85
N LEU A 47 14.13 -3.76 4.10
CA LEU A 47 12.85 -4.36 3.75
C LEU A 47 12.71 -5.69 4.48
N PHE A 48 11.65 -5.84 5.27
CA PHE A 48 11.43 -7.01 6.10
C PHE A 48 10.08 -7.66 5.79
N ASP A 49 10.11 -8.90 5.30
CA ASP A 49 8.92 -9.73 5.09
C ASP A 49 9.37 -11.20 4.95
N PRO A 50 8.79 -12.14 5.72
CA PRO A 50 9.17 -13.56 5.67
C PRO A 50 8.58 -14.33 4.49
N ASP A 51 7.59 -13.77 3.79
CA ASP A 51 6.80 -14.51 2.82
C ASP A 51 7.42 -14.50 1.42
N ASN A 52 6.98 -15.46 0.62
CA ASN A 52 7.20 -15.49 -0.82
C ASN A 52 6.02 -14.90 -1.58
N MET A 53 6.25 -14.52 -2.83
CA MET A 53 5.19 -14.06 -3.73
C MET A 53 4.27 -15.22 -4.13
N GLU A 54 2.98 -14.95 -4.08
CA GLU A 54 1.92 -15.85 -4.53
C GLU A 54 1.12 -15.25 -5.70
N GLU A 55 0.40 -16.10 -6.45
CA GLU A 55 -0.42 -15.65 -7.59
C GLU A 55 -1.50 -14.65 -7.15
N SER A 56 -2.06 -14.86 -5.96
CA SER A 56 -3.06 -13.99 -5.33
C SER A 56 -2.54 -12.57 -5.08
N ASN A 57 -1.22 -12.36 -5.05
CA ASN A 57 -0.59 -11.07 -4.74
C ASN A 57 -0.57 -10.13 -5.96
N ARG A 58 -0.72 -10.64 -7.19
CA ARG A 58 -0.62 -9.87 -8.43
C ARG A 58 -1.62 -8.72 -8.56
N ASN A 59 -2.73 -8.78 -7.82
CA ASN A 59 -3.76 -7.75 -7.84
C ASN A 59 -3.40 -6.47 -7.06
N ARG A 60 -2.30 -6.47 -6.30
CA ARG A 60 -1.96 -5.38 -5.37
C ARG A 60 -0.46 -5.18 -5.09
N LEU A 61 0.42 -6.14 -5.43
CA LEU A 61 1.88 -6.00 -5.29
C LEU A 61 2.55 -5.72 -6.65
N PRO A 62 3.70 -5.03 -6.67
CA PRO A 62 4.59 -5.01 -7.82
C PRO A 62 5.04 -6.44 -8.15
N PHE A 63 4.93 -6.82 -9.43
CA PHE A 63 5.09 -8.21 -9.84
C PHE A 63 5.83 -8.29 -11.18
N CYS A 64 6.80 -9.22 -11.28
CA CYS A 64 7.46 -9.56 -12.53
C CYS A 64 7.17 -11.01 -12.92
N GLN A 65 7.30 -11.34 -14.20
CA GLN A 65 7.20 -12.73 -14.63
C GLN A 65 8.27 -13.57 -13.91
N GLY A 66 7.88 -14.75 -13.40
CA GLY A 66 8.77 -15.62 -12.65
C GLY A 66 8.94 -15.25 -11.16
N SER A 67 8.19 -14.27 -10.64
CA SER A 67 8.28 -13.90 -9.22
C SER A 67 7.63 -14.89 -8.26
N ILE A 68 6.78 -15.82 -8.72
CA ILE A 68 6.12 -16.81 -7.85
C ILE A 68 7.16 -17.64 -7.08
N ASN A 69 6.92 -17.86 -5.78
CA ASN A 69 7.82 -18.55 -4.84
C ASN A 69 9.16 -17.85 -4.57
N VAL A 70 9.37 -16.63 -5.09
CA VAL A 70 10.52 -15.79 -4.75
C VAL A 70 10.17 -14.97 -3.50
N PRO A 71 11.11 -14.75 -2.56
CA PRO A 71 10.88 -13.88 -1.41
C PRO A 71 10.34 -12.51 -1.82
N LYS A 72 9.27 -12.04 -1.16
CA LYS A 72 8.67 -10.72 -1.44
C LYS A 72 9.70 -9.61 -1.32
N VAL A 73 10.57 -9.70 -0.31
CA VAL A 73 11.66 -8.74 -0.09
C VAL A 73 12.59 -8.60 -1.28
N GLU A 74 12.94 -9.69 -1.96
CA GLU A 74 13.84 -9.64 -3.12
C GLU A 74 13.15 -9.04 -4.34
N VAL A 75 11.89 -9.41 -4.58
CA VAL A 75 11.11 -8.84 -5.68
C VAL A 75 10.97 -7.34 -5.51
N VAL A 76 10.50 -6.88 -4.34
CA VAL A 76 10.34 -5.44 -4.06
C VAL A 76 11.70 -4.71 -4.05
N ALA A 77 12.75 -5.32 -3.51
CA ALA A 77 14.09 -4.74 -3.55
C ALA A 77 14.58 -4.50 -4.97
N ASN A 78 14.31 -5.44 -5.90
CA ASN A 78 14.68 -5.27 -7.31
C ASN A 78 13.95 -4.11 -7.97
N PHE A 79 12.66 -3.90 -7.67
CA PHE A 79 11.94 -2.70 -8.11
C PHE A 79 12.59 -1.43 -7.54
N CYS A 80 12.91 -1.41 -6.25
CA CYS A 80 13.54 -0.25 -5.61
C CYS A 80 14.92 0.06 -6.23
N ARG A 81 15.76 -0.97 -6.45
CA ARG A 81 17.09 -0.81 -7.11
C ARG A 81 16.97 -0.34 -8.54
N ALA A 82 15.94 -0.77 -9.29
CA ALA A 82 15.70 -0.29 -10.64
C ALA A 82 15.33 1.21 -10.67
N ILE A 83 14.62 1.69 -9.64
CA ILE A 83 14.26 3.11 -9.49
C ILE A 83 15.46 3.93 -8.97
N ARG A 84 16.21 3.38 -8.01
CA ARG A 84 17.35 4.01 -7.34
C ARG A 84 18.55 3.06 -7.29
N PRO A 85 19.36 3.02 -8.36
CA PRO A 85 20.55 2.15 -8.42
C PRO A 85 21.63 2.49 -7.39
N ASP A 86 21.63 3.73 -6.90
CA ASP A 86 22.56 4.29 -5.92
C ASP A 86 22.08 4.14 -4.47
N ALA A 87 20.81 3.78 -4.26
CA ALA A 87 20.28 3.50 -2.93
C ALA A 87 20.74 2.12 -2.43
N ASN A 88 21.05 2.06 -1.14
CA ASN A 88 21.31 0.82 -0.44
C ASN A 88 19.98 0.15 -0.06
N ILE A 89 19.65 -0.94 -0.75
CA ILE A 89 18.42 -1.71 -0.50
C ILE A 89 18.78 -3.07 0.08
N VAL A 90 18.42 -3.28 1.35
CA VAL A 90 18.68 -4.49 2.11
C VAL A 90 17.39 -5.30 2.25
N ALA A 91 17.37 -6.50 1.67
CA ALA A 91 16.27 -7.44 1.77
C ALA A 91 16.49 -8.42 2.94
N ILE A 92 15.48 -8.58 3.79
CA ILE A 92 15.56 -9.40 5.01
C ILE A 92 14.35 -10.34 5.06
N ALA A 93 14.54 -11.55 4.56
CA ALA A 93 13.51 -12.60 4.51
C ALA A 93 13.51 -13.42 5.81
N GLU A 94 13.24 -12.78 6.95
CA GLU A 94 13.28 -13.41 8.27
C GLU A 94 11.95 -13.25 9.00
N LYS A 95 11.75 -14.05 10.06
CA LYS A 95 10.50 -14.04 10.83
C LYS A 95 10.46 -12.87 11.81
N LEU A 96 9.25 -12.46 12.17
CA LEU A 96 8.99 -11.34 13.09
C LEU A 96 9.69 -11.49 14.46
N GLU A 97 9.95 -12.70 14.94
CA GLU A 97 10.69 -12.91 16.19
C GLU A 97 12.12 -12.35 16.13
N ASP A 98 12.77 -12.47 14.97
CA ASP A 98 14.13 -11.96 14.73
C ASP A 98 14.14 -10.44 14.52
N LEU A 99 12.99 -9.87 14.09
CA LEU A 99 12.84 -8.43 13.85
C LEU A 99 13.07 -7.60 15.12
N TYR A 100 12.64 -8.05 16.30
CA TYR A 100 12.75 -7.24 17.51
C TYR A 100 14.19 -6.97 17.92
N LEU A 101 15.04 -8.00 17.82
CA LEU A 101 16.48 -7.86 18.04
C LEU A 101 17.07 -6.92 16.98
N ARG A 102 16.66 -7.07 15.72
CA ARG A 102 17.10 -6.18 14.64
C ARG A 102 16.68 -4.74 14.84
N ILE A 103 15.46 -4.48 15.33
CA ILE A 103 15.00 -3.12 15.67
C ILE A 103 15.93 -2.49 16.71
N GLN A 104 16.29 -3.24 17.76
CA GLN A 104 17.20 -2.77 18.81
C GLN A 104 18.60 -2.45 18.28
N LEU A 105 19.06 -3.19 17.28
CA LEU A 105 20.37 -3.02 16.65
C LEU A 105 20.33 -2.10 15.41
N SER A 106 19.15 -1.64 15.01
CA SER A 106 18.95 -0.92 13.75
C SER A 106 19.39 0.54 13.84
N THR A 107 20.07 1.01 12.80
CA THR A 107 20.39 2.42 12.62
C THR A 107 19.16 3.24 12.20
N SER A 108 18.13 2.58 11.63
CA SER A 108 16.90 3.21 11.13
C SER A 108 16.30 4.18 12.13
N SER A 109 15.98 5.38 11.64
CA SER A 109 15.34 6.44 12.43
C SER A 109 13.82 6.37 12.35
N LEU A 110 13.30 5.67 11.34
CA LEU A 110 11.89 5.52 11.02
C LEU A 110 11.55 4.07 10.68
N PHE A 111 10.49 3.56 11.28
CA PHE A 111 9.88 2.27 11.00
C PHE A 111 8.48 2.47 10.42
N MET A 112 8.27 1.93 9.22
CA MET A 112 6.99 1.89 8.53
C MET A 112 6.39 0.50 8.71
N ASP A 113 5.47 0.35 9.65
CA ASP A 113 4.79 -0.90 9.95
C ASP A 113 3.56 -1.08 9.06
N CYS A 114 3.64 -2.06 8.17
CA CYS A 114 2.62 -2.45 7.22
C CYS A 114 2.15 -3.90 7.46
N THR A 115 2.38 -4.44 8.66
CA THR A 115 1.94 -5.77 9.06
C THR A 115 0.42 -5.82 9.26
N ASP A 116 -0.17 -6.98 9.02
CA ASP A 116 -1.60 -7.25 9.17
C ASP A 116 -1.97 -7.88 10.53
N SER A 117 -0.97 -8.21 11.35
CA SER A 117 -1.16 -8.78 12.68
C SER A 117 -1.15 -7.71 13.78
N PRO A 118 -2.23 -7.56 14.58
CA PRO A 118 -2.25 -6.65 15.72
C PRO A 118 -1.12 -6.93 16.72
N LYS A 119 -0.78 -8.21 16.94
CA LYS A 119 0.31 -8.62 17.84
C LYS A 119 1.67 -8.13 17.32
N ALA A 120 1.93 -8.28 16.02
CA ALA A 120 3.15 -7.74 15.41
C ALA A 120 3.22 -6.22 15.58
N GLN A 121 2.14 -5.50 15.26
CA GLN A 121 2.06 -4.05 15.37
C GLN A 121 2.36 -3.55 16.79
N TYR A 122 1.76 -4.19 17.80
CA TYR A 122 2.02 -3.84 19.20
C TYR A 122 3.50 -4.04 19.56
N ASN A 123 4.08 -5.19 19.22
CA ASN A 123 5.45 -5.49 19.59
C ASN A 123 6.47 -4.59 18.89
N ILE A 124 6.28 -4.31 17.59
CA ILE A 124 7.13 -3.38 16.83
C ILE A 124 7.04 -1.98 17.43
N PHE A 125 5.82 -1.52 17.74
CA PHE A 125 5.61 -0.24 18.40
C PHE A 125 6.33 -0.14 19.76
N GLN A 126 6.18 -1.16 20.63
CA GLN A 126 6.88 -1.18 21.92
C GLN A 126 8.40 -1.19 21.74
N ALA A 127 8.92 -1.96 20.78
CA ALA A 127 10.33 -2.00 20.47
C ALA A 127 10.84 -0.60 20.06
N CYS A 128 10.17 0.05 19.09
CA CYS A 128 10.54 1.41 18.64
C CYS A 128 10.46 2.44 19.77
N LYS A 129 9.39 2.40 20.58
CA LYS A 129 9.18 3.30 21.71
C LYS A 129 10.28 3.18 22.75
N LYS A 130 10.72 1.96 23.07
CA LYS A 130 11.79 1.70 24.06
C LYS A 130 13.12 2.35 23.69
N ILE A 131 13.43 2.44 22.39
CA ILE A 131 14.70 2.99 21.87
C ILE A 131 14.54 4.38 21.24
N GLY A 132 13.37 5.02 21.38
CA GLY A 132 13.12 6.39 20.89
C GLY A 132 13.12 6.53 19.37
N LYS A 133 12.78 5.48 18.62
CA LYS A 133 12.69 5.51 17.15
C LYS A 133 11.28 5.88 16.70
N ARG A 134 11.16 6.60 15.57
CA ARG A 134 9.85 6.94 14.99
C ARG A 134 9.19 5.69 14.43
N TYR A 135 7.90 5.56 14.68
CA TYR A 135 7.06 4.45 14.23
C TYR A 135 5.83 5.02 13.53
N ILE A 136 5.47 4.44 12.38
CA ILE A 136 4.24 4.75 11.65
C ILE A 136 3.61 3.44 11.22
N ARG A 137 2.39 3.18 11.68
CA ARG A 137 1.53 2.09 11.22
C ARG A 137 0.70 2.54 10.03
N ILE A 138 0.54 1.67 9.04
CA ILE A 138 -0.40 1.85 7.93
C ILE A 138 -1.20 0.56 7.77
N GLY A 139 -2.53 0.66 7.79
CA GLY A 139 -3.42 -0.50 7.63
C GLY A 139 -4.74 -0.12 6.97
N TYR A 140 -5.40 -1.08 6.35
CA TYR A 140 -6.75 -0.91 5.78
C TYR A 140 -7.51 -2.26 5.76
N ASP A 141 -8.84 -2.21 5.67
CA ASP A 141 -9.76 -3.37 5.71
C ASP A 141 -10.76 -3.38 4.52
N GLY A 142 -10.23 -3.17 3.32
CA GLY A 142 -11.03 -2.94 2.12
C GLY A 142 -10.99 -1.49 1.68
N THR A 143 -11.93 -0.67 2.14
CA THR A 143 -11.98 0.77 1.77
C THR A 143 -11.61 1.70 2.91
N HIS A 144 -11.66 1.25 4.17
CA HIS A 144 -11.27 2.08 5.30
C HIS A 144 -9.81 1.84 5.64
N GLY A 145 -9.06 2.91 5.89
CA GLY A 145 -7.66 2.81 6.24
C GLY A 145 -7.24 3.83 7.28
N THR A 146 -6.24 3.43 8.05
CA THR A 146 -5.67 4.21 9.15
C THR A 146 -4.17 4.34 8.99
N ILE A 147 -3.64 5.52 9.30
CA ILE A 147 -2.22 5.81 9.34
C ILE A 147 -1.94 6.50 10.65
N SER A 148 -1.13 5.87 11.51
CA SER A 148 -0.94 6.34 12.87
C SER A 148 0.48 6.21 13.38
N SER A 149 0.92 7.18 14.19
CA SER A 149 2.18 7.09 14.94
C SER A 149 2.06 6.29 16.24
N ASN A 150 0.90 5.69 16.52
CA ASN A 150 0.60 5.01 17.78
C ASN A 150 -0.15 3.70 17.53
N VAL A 151 -0.15 2.82 18.53
CA VAL A 151 -0.96 1.61 18.57
C VAL A 151 -1.87 1.74 19.79
N SER A 152 -3.18 1.62 19.58
CA SER A 152 -4.15 1.78 20.68
C SER A 152 -3.90 0.70 21.74
N GLY A 153 -3.98 1.08 23.02
CA GLY A 153 -3.73 0.17 24.16
C GLY A 153 -4.75 -0.98 24.30
N TRP A 154 -5.77 -1.02 23.44
CA TRP A 154 -6.74 -2.11 23.34
C TRP A 154 -6.21 -3.32 22.58
N ILE A 155 -5.17 -3.14 21.76
CA ILE A 155 -4.42 -4.26 21.19
C ILE A 155 -3.59 -4.86 22.33
N LYS A 156 -4.26 -5.69 23.13
CA LYS A 156 -3.61 -6.54 24.13
C LYS A 156 -3.11 -7.80 23.43
N THR A 157 -2.01 -8.34 23.94
CA THR A 157 -1.40 -9.62 23.52
C THR A 157 -2.32 -10.83 23.68
N ASP A 158 -3.50 -10.64 24.29
CA ASP A 158 -4.45 -11.67 24.68
C ASP A 158 -5.57 -11.86 23.64
N VAL A 159 -5.52 -11.15 22.52
CA VAL A 159 -6.38 -11.48 21.36
C VAL A 159 -5.81 -12.75 20.76
N GLU A 160 -6.44 -13.89 21.04
CA GLU A 160 -6.25 -15.12 20.27
C GLU A 160 -6.34 -14.75 18.79
N GLU A 161 -5.44 -15.29 17.95
CA GLU A 161 -5.47 -15.10 16.50
C GLU A 161 -6.81 -15.61 15.95
N GLU A 162 -7.85 -14.78 16.02
CA GLU A 162 -9.11 -15.01 15.35
C GLU A 162 -8.80 -14.95 13.86
N ALA A 163 -8.70 -16.15 13.29
CA ALA A 163 -8.75 -16.53 11.89
C ALA A 163 -8.29 -15.45 10.90
N TYR A 164 -7.18 -15.72 10.18
CA TYR A 164 -6.76 -14.99 8.97
C TYR A 164 -7.93 -14.26 8.31
N THR A 165 -8.10 -12.98 8.62
CA THR A 165 -9.17 -12.19 8.03
C THR A 165 -8.65 -11.84 6.66
N VAL A 166 -9.18 -12.52 5.63
CA VAL A 166 -8.87 -12.19 4.25
C VAL A 166 -9.51 -10.83 3.98
N ASN A 167 -8.77 -9.77 4.28
CA ASN A 167 -9.22 -8.41 4.01
C ASN A 167 -9.32 -8.24 2.49
N PRO A 168 -10.50 -7.86 1.96
CA PRO A 168 -10.66 -7.58 0.55
C PRO A 168 -9.61 -6.57 0.11
N SER A 169 -8.87 -6.90 -0.94
CA SER A 169 -7.74 -6.08 -1.35
C SER A 169 -7.57 -6.04 -2.85
N TRP A 170 -7.22 -4.85 -3.34
CA TRP A 170 -6.73 -4.60 -4.68
C TRP A 170 -5.81 -3.39 -4.65
N VAL A 171 -5.17 -3.11 -5.79
CA VAL A 171 -4.11 -2.09 -5.90
C VAL A 171 -4.53 -0.68 -5.42
N VAL A 172 -5.80 -0.29 -5.54
CA VAL A 172 -6.19 1.10 -5.23
C VAL A 172 -6.09 1.42 -3.74
N PRO A 173 -6.82 0.75 -2.82
CA PRO A 173 -6.69 1.04 -1.39
C PRO A 173 -5.25 0.89 -0.91
N SER A 174 -4.59 -0.20 -1.32
CA SER A 174 -3.22 -0.49 -0.92
C SER A 174 -2.23 0.61 -1.34
N ALA A 175 -2.25 1.03 -2.61
CA ALA A 175 -1.37 2.09 -3.09
C ALA A 175 -1.71 3.47 -2.50
N VAL A 176 -2.99 3.80 -2.35
CA VAL A 176 -3.42 5.09 -1.78
C VAL A 176 -2.94 5.24 -0.34
N PHE A 177 -3.21 4.25 0.52
CA PHE A 177 -2.78 4.32 1.92
C PHE A 177 -1.26 4.25 2.05
N ALA A 178 -0.58 3.49 1.20
CA ALA A 178 0.88 3.50 1.13
C ALA A 178 1.44 4.91 0.84
N MET A 179 0.93 5.59 -0.19
CA MET A 179 1.41 6.94 -0.55
C MET A 179 1.05 8.00 0.48
N LEU A 180 -0.13 7.92 1.09
CA LEU A 180 -0.48 8.78 2.23
C LEU A 180 0.46 8.55 3.42
N GLY A 181 0.85 7.29 3.66
CA GLY A 181 1.81 6.92 4.70
C GLY A 181 3.21 7.49 4.45
N VAL A 182 3.70 7.43 3.20
CA VAL A 182 4.93 8.11 2.77
C VAL A 182 4.82 9.62 2.97
N GLY A 183 3.67 10.22 2.62
CA GLY A 183 3.40 11.64 2.85
C GLY A 183 3.46 12.03 4.32
N LYS A 184 2.82 11.26 5.21
CA LYS A 184 2.93 11.45 6.67
C LYS A 184 4.39 11.38 7.12
N ALA A 185 5.11 10.34 6.71
CA ALA A 185 6.49 10.13 7.12
C ALA A 185 7.42 11.29 6.77
N LEU A 186 7.32 11.78 5.53
CA LEU A 186 8.28 12.71 4.94
C LEU A 186 7.86 14.18 5.03
N LYS A 187 6.56 14.48 5.11
CA LYS A 187 6.07 15.87 5.04
C LYS A 187 5.13 16.26 6.16
N TYR A 188 4.30 15.32 6.62
CA TYR A 188 3.20 15.61 7.54
C TYR A 188 3.27 14.73 8.80
N PRO A 189 4.39 14.78 9.58
CA PRO A 189 4.66 13.80 10.64
C PRO A 189 3.58 13.75 11.73
N ASP A 190 2.94 14.88 12.02
CA ASP A 190 1.94 15.02 13.07
C ASP A 190 0.51 14.64 12.63
N GLN A 191 0.29 14.34 11.34
CA GLN A 191 -1.05 14.04 10.82
C GLN A 191 -1.41 12.58 11.03
N GLU A 192 -2.47 12.31 11.78
CA GLU A 192 -3.08 10.99 11.88
C GLU A 192 -4.19 10.89 10.83
N VAL A 193 -4.28 9.76 10.12
CA VAL A 193 -5.22 9.59 9.00
C VAL A 193 -6.20 8.47 9.33
N SER A 194 -7.49 8.73 9.12
CA SER A 194 -8.56 7.75 9.11
C SER A 194 -9.53 8.14 8.02
N ILE A 195 -9.60 7.35 6.94
CA ILE A 195 -10.38 7.69 5.74
C ILE A 195 -11.09 6.42 5.25
N ASP A 196 -12.36 6.58 4.84
CA ASP A 196 -13.03 5.61 3.98
C ASP A 196 -12.97 6.06 2.51
N LEU A 197 -12.33 5.26 1.66
CA LEU A 197 -12.25 5.51 0.23
C LEU A 197 -13.61 5.42 -0.47
N SER A 198 -14.62 4.79 0.15
CA SER A 198 -15.98 4.75 -0.40
C SER A 198 -16.65 6.14 -0.39
N GLU A 199 -16.21 7.00 0.53
CA GLU A 199 -16.69 8.39 0.65
C GLU A 199 -15.94 9.35 -0.27
N ILE A 200 -14.75 8.96 -0.75
CA ILE A 200 -14.05 9.69 -1.80
C ILE A 200 -14.82 9.46 -3.09
N GLY A 201 -15.68 10.41 -3.45
CA GLY A 201 -16.50 10.36 -4.65
C GLY A 201 -15.64 10.17 -5.91
N ILE A 202 -15.43 8.93 -6.33
CA ILE A 202 -15.00 8.61 -7.68
C ILE A 202 -16.25 8.87 -8.54
N PRO A 203 -16.23 9.81 -9.50
CA PRO A 203 -17.35 9.96 -10.41
C PRO A 203 -17.47 8.65 -11.19
N VAL A 204 -18.42 7.81 -10.79
CA VAL A 204 -18.80 6.64 -11.55
C VAL A 204 -19.23 7.18 -12.90
N LEU A 205 -18.45 6.93 -13.94
CA LEU A 205 -18.91 7.04 -15.31
C LEU A 205 -20.10 6.09 -15.40
N ARG A 206 -21.31 6.62 -15.15
CA ARG A 206 -22.55 5.90 -15.43
C ARG A 206 -22.44 5.51 -16.89
N LYS A 207 -22.28 4.21 -17.16
CA LYS A 207 -22.58 3.67 -18.49
C LYS A 207 -23.94 4.25 -18.84
N LYS A 208 -24.02 5.13 -19.84
CA LYS A 208 -25.30 5.50 -20.44
C LYS A 208 -25.92 4.16 -20.81
N SER A 209 -26.91 3.70 -20.05
CA SER A 209 -27.74 2.62 -20.56
C SER A 209 -28.37 3.20 -21.82
N SER A 210 -28.01 2.65 -22.95
CA SER A 210 -28.71 2.90 -24.19
C SER A 210 -30.14 2.43 -23.95
N ARG A 211 -31.02 3.37 -23.60
CA ARG A 211 -32.45 3.20 -23.85
C ARG A 211 -32.60 3.14 -25.37
N LEU A 212 -32.38 1.95 -25.93
CA LEU A 212 -33.03 1.56 -27.17
C LEU A 212 -34.51 1.56 -26.84
N THR A 213 -35.15 2.68 -27.15
CA THR A 213 -36.59 2.79 -27.21
C THR A 213 -37.08 1.78 -28.24
N ASN A 214 -37.62 0.65 -27.79
CA ASN A 214 -38.59 -0.10 -28.58
C ASN A 214 -39.82 0.80 -28.73
N ARG A 215 -39.80 1.69 -29.73
CA ARG A 215 -41.03 2.23 -30.29
C ARG A 215 -41.67 1.06 -31.05
N CYS A 216 -42.70 0.46 -30.47
CA CYS A 216 -43.70 -0.26 -31.24
C CYS A 216 -44.21 0.70 -32.32
N ALA A 217 -43.75 0.51 -33.55
CA ALA A 217 -44.39 1.05 -34.72
C ALA A 217 -45.70 0.28 -34.90
N THR A 218 -46.82 0.97 -34.76
CA THR A 218 -48.12 0.55 -35.27
C THR A 218 -47.99 0.28 -36.78
N PRO A 219 -48.55 -0.83 -37.31
CA PRO A 219 -48.52 -1.08 -38.75
C PRO A 219 -49.39 -0.03 -39.48
N PRO A 220 -49.04 0.36 -40.72
CA PRO A 220 -49.84 1.28 -41.49
C PRO A 220 -51.12 0.60 -41.99
N ASP A 221 -52.25 1.28 -41.77
CA ASP A 221 -53.52 0.99 -42.43
C ASP A 221 -53.32 1.01 -43.95
N ASN A 222 -53.73 -0.08 -44.61
CA ASN A 222 -53.64 -0.23 -46.05
C ASN A 222 -55.05 -0.09 -46.66
N PRO A 223 -55.40 1.06 -47.28
CA PRO A 223 -56.65 1.21 -47.99
C PRO A 223 -56.44 0.82 -49.46
N SER A 224 -57.04 -0.30 -49.87
CA SER A 224 -57.54 -0.62 -51.23
C SER A 224 -57.20 -2.05 -51.67
N MET A 225 -58.23 -2.88 -51.85
CA MET A 225 -58.59 -3.36 -53.18
C MET A 225 -59.96 -4.03 -53.19
N ARG A 226 -60.75 -3.52 -54.11
CA ARG A 226 -62.07 -3.93 -54.59
C ARG A 226 -62.14 -5.40 -55.06
N ARG A 227 -63.31 -6.00 -54.79
CA ARG A 227 -64.13 -6.90 -55.63
C ARG A 227 -63.52 -8.27 -56.03
N ARG A 228 -64.26 -9.35 -55.79
CA ARG A 228 -65.17 -9.99 -56.77
C ARG A 228 -65.80 -11.28 -56.22
N ARG A 229 -67.11 -11.39 -56.49
CA ARG A 229 -68.02 -12.55 -56.46
C ARG A 229 -68.50 -13.03 -55.09
#